data_AF-A0A959WBC3-F1
#
_entry.id   AF-A0A959WBC3-F1
#
_cell.length_a   1.000
_cell.length_b   1.000
_cell.length_c   1.000
_cell.angle_alpha   90.00
_cell.angle_beta   90.00
_cell.angle_gamma   90.00
#
_symmetry.space_group_name_H-M   'P 1'
#
loop_
_entity.id
_entity.type
_entity.pdbx_description
1 polymer ?
#
loop_
_entity_poly.entity_id
_entity_poly.type
_entity_poly.pdbx_seq_one_letter_code
_entity_poly.pdbx_strand_id
1 'polypeptide(L)'
;MNPFRYSDPVPPDEMIDREAEVASLMDTAAAGNASRLVAPRRYGKTSLLLKLGERAAKEGWSFVYVDFFGVLTLADISARIERAYAAQLQGPLAAWFSGLRRRLRPSFRVGGEPLPAELEVSVDPQDEPPLLDRIAIPRRLFERTGTRALIVFDEFQDVLEAQDRADAVIRSEIQHHGDAASYVFAGSKVGMMRRLFADRRRAFYGQAAPLELPPLDPVDVAEYVDARFAATGKAVGEVIDPLLDLTRGHPQRTMLLANLVWERTEPGGAATTETFTDATAAAMTTVRDELRAVWNGLSGGQRRVLTAVAENTDGIYAASRAHGGSRGGAAKNAIDVLLDDGEIYPEPGTKTGYRLVDPLLSAWIRTGRGAQP
;
A
#
# COMPACT_ATOMS: atom_id res chain seq x y z
N MET A 1 -13.38 -12.70 22.29
CA MET A 1 -12.58 -12.64 21.04
C MET A 1 -11.82 -11.32 21.03
N ASN A 2 -10.55 -11.30 20.61
CA ASN A 2 -9.76 -10.07 20.60
C ASN A 2 -10.29 -9.11 19.51
N PRO A 3 -10.59 -7.83 19.83
CA PRO A 3 -11.17 -6.89 18.87
C PRO A 3 -10.12 -6.24 17.94
N PHE A 4 -8.82 -6.50 18.12
CA PHE A 4 -7.74 -5.88 17.33
C PHE A 4 -7.13 -6.88 16.33
N ARG A 5 -7.28 -6.60 15.03
CA ARG A 5 -6.71 -7.41 13.94
C ARG A 5 -5.52 -6.67 13.33
N TYR A 6 -4.39 -7.37 13.15
CA TYR A 6 -3.14 -6.76 12.67
C TYR A 6 -2.48 -7.50 11.48
N SER A 7 -2.98 -8.67 11.10
CA SER A 7 -2.37 -9.51 10.06
C SER A 7 -2.93 -9.24 8.65
N ASP A 8 -4.21 -8.88 8.56
CA ASP A 8 -4.93 -8.73 7.30
C ASP A 8 -5.45 -7.29 7.14
N PRO A 9 -5.74 -6.84 5.90
CA PRO A 9 -6.48 -5.62 5.68
C PRO A 9 -7.77 -5.61 6.49
N VAL A 10 -7.97 -4.54 7.24
CA VAL A 10 -9.14 -4.35 8.08
C VAL A 10 -10.32 -3.93 7.19
N PRO A 11 -11.53 -4.50 7.40
CA PRO A 11 -12.74 -4.05 6.73
C PRO A 11 -12.99 -2.53 6.87
N PRO A 12 -13.66 -1.88 5.91
CA PRO A 12 -13.88 -0.43 5.94
C PRO A 12 -14.58 0.10 7.19
N ASP A 13 -15.51 -0.66 7.75
CA ASP A 13 -16.25 -0.36 8.99
C ASP A 13 -15.41 -0.54 10.27
N GLU A 14 -14.32 -1.29 10.17
CA GLU A 14 -13.38 -1.53 11.26
C GLU A 14 -12.12 -0.63 11.16
N MET A 15 -12.01 0.23 10.14
CA MET A 15 -10.84 1.07 9.91
C MET A 15 -10.85 2.32 10.81
N ILE A 16 -9.69 2.66 11.41
CA ILE A 16 -9.47 3.97 12.07
C ILE A 16 -9.59 5.08 11.03
N ASP A 17 -10.22 6.19 11.40
CA ASP A 17 -10.70 7.25 10.50
C ASP A 17 -9.73 7.59 9.36
N ARG A 18 -10.30 7.65 8.15
CA ARG A 18 -9.69 8.01 6.86
C ARG A 18 -10.70 8.66 5.92
N GLU A 19 -11.77 9.23 6.47
CA GLU A 19 -12.85 9.83 5.67
C GLU A 19 -12.33 10.99 4.82
N ALA A 20 -11.39 11.78 5.33
CA ALA A 20 -10.79 12.88 4.59
C ALA A 20 -10.03 12.39 3.35
N GLU A 21 -9.26 11.31 3.46
CA GLU A 21 -8.53 10.74 2.32
C GLU A 21 -9.46 10.09 1.31
N VAL A 22 -10.50 9.38 1.75
CA VAL A 22 -11.53 8.81 0.86
C VAL A 22 -12.27 9.92 0.11
N ALA A 23 -12.68 10.98 0.82
CA ALA A 23 -13.34 12.14 0.22
C ALA A 23 -12.44 12.81 -0.83
N SER A 24 -11.18 13.05 -0.50
CA SER A 24 -10.21 13.64 -1.44
C SER A 24 -10.01 12.80 -2.72
N LEU A 25 -9.94 11.47 -2.59
CA LEU A 25 -9.85 10.55 -3.73
C LEU A 25 -11.14 10.57 -4.57
N MET A 26 -12.32 10.60 -3.93
CA MET A 26 -13.61 10.70 -4.61
C MET A 26 -13.81 12.04 -5.31
N ASP A 27 -13.49 13.15 -4.67
CA ASP A 27 -13.59 14.49 -5.24
C ASP A 27 -12.68 14.64 -6.45
N THR A 28 -11.44 14.15 -6.34
CA THR A 28 -10.48 14.11 -7.46
C THR A 28 -11.02 13.26 -8.61
N ALA A 29 -11.57 12.08 -8.30
CA ALA A 29 -12.18 11.21 -9.29
C ALA A 29 -13.39 11.87 -9.97
N ALA A 30 -14.31 12.46 -9.21
CA ALA A 30 -15.48 13.15 -9.72
C ALA A 30 -15.11 14.32 -10.64
N ALA A 31 -14.03 15.03 -10.33
CA ALA A 31 -13.50 16.14 -11.13
C ALA A 31 -12.83 15.72 -12.45
N GLY A 32 -12.77 14.43 -12.79
CA GLY A 32 -12.15 13.99 -14.05
C GLY A 32 -10.72 13.48 -13.90
N ASN A 33 -10.12 13.63 -12.72
CA ASN A 33 -8.68 13.53 -12.55
C ASN A 33 -8.26 12.18 -11.98
N ALA A 34 -7.02 11.78 -12.29
CA ALA A 34 -6.39 10.65 -11.63
C ALA A 34 -5.78 11.07 -10.28
N SER A 35 -5.71 10.13 -9.35
CA SER A 35 -5.01 10.27 -8.07
C SER A 35 -3.81 9.35 -8.01
N ARG A 36 -2.79 9.77 -7.25
CA ARG A 36 -1.63 8.96 -6.93
C ARG A 36 -1.54 8.80 -5.42
N LEU A 37 -1.87 7.60 -4.96
CA LEU A 37 -1.82 7.22 -3.55
C LEU A 37 -0.48 6.59 -3.22
N VAL A 38 0.29 7.22 -2.34
CA VAL A 38 1.60 6.71 -1.92
C VAL A 38 1.59 6.54 -0.41
N ALA A 39 1.98 5.36 0.06
CA ALA A 39 2.07 5.04 1.47
C ALA A 39 3.15 3.99 1.69
N PRO A 40 3.92 4.05 2.78
CA PRO A 40 4.81 2.96 3.14
C PRO A 40 4.05 1.64 3.34
N ARG A 41 4.79 0.52 3.36
CA ARG A 41 4.17 -0.79 3.61
C ARG A 41 3.45 -0.80 4.96
N ARG A 42 2.29 -1.46 5.00
CA ARG A 42 1.47 -1.64 6.23
C ARG A 42 0.90 -0.34 6.83
N TYR A 43 0.80 0.72 6.02
CA TYR A 43 0.10 1.97 6.37
C TYR A 43 -1.41 1.93 6.09
N GLY A 44 -1.99 0.77 5.78
CA GLY A 44 -3.44 0.65 5.56
C GLY A 44 -3.92 1.11 4.18
N LYS A 45 -3.01 1.25 3.20
CA LYS A 45 -3.31 1.59 1.80
C LYS A 45 -4.42 0.72 1.19
N THR A 46 -4.30 -0.61 1.31
CA THR A 46 -5.31 -1.54 0.77
C THR A 46 -6.66 -1.37 1.46
N SER A 47 -6.70 -1.23 2.78
CA SER A 47 -7.95 -0.94 3.52
C SER A 47 -8.60 0.37 3.06
N LEU A 48 -7.81 1.43 2.83
CA LEU A 48 -8.30 2.70 2.29
C LEU A 48 -8.94 2.51 0.90
N LEU A 49 -8.28 1.76 0.01
CA LEU A 49 -8.76 1.50 -1.35
C LEU A 49 -10.04 0.65 -1.37
N LEU A 50 -10.18 -0.30 -0.43
CA LEU A 50 -11.42 -1.05 -0.25
C LEU A 50 -12.56 -0.15 0.25
N LYS A 51 -12.29 0.72 1.23
CA LYS A 51 -13.24 1.72 1.73
C LYS A 51 -13.67 2.71 0.63
N LEU A 52 -12.72 3.13 -0.21
CA LEU A 52 -12.99 3.92 -1.40
C LEU A 52 -13.94 3.19 -2.36
N GLY A 53 -13.74 1.88 -2.57
CA GLY A 53 -14.62 1.07 -3.39
C GLY A 53 -16.05 1.00 -2.87
N GLU A 54 -16.23 0.85 -1.55
CA GLU A 54 -17.57 0.93 -0.94
C GLU A 54 -18.22 2.29 -1.12
N ARG A 55 -17.47 3.38 -0.95
CA ARG A 55 -17.97 4.74 -1.18
C ARG A 55 -18.38 4.93 -2.63
N ALA A 56 -17.52 4.55 -3.57
CA ALA A 56 -17.78 4.63 -5.00
C ALA A 56 -19.05 3.84 -5.38
N ALA A 57 -19.21 2.62 -4.87
CA ALA A 57 -20.40 1.81 -5.10
C ALA A 57 -21.69 2.47 -4.54
N LYS A 58 -21.64 3.07 -3.34
CA LYS A 58 -22.76 3.82 -2.75
C LYS A 58 -23.15 5.04 -3.58
N GLU A 59 -22.17 5.69 -4.22
CA GLU A 59 -22.38 6.80 -5.16
C GLU A 59 -22.72 6.33 -6.58
N GLY A 60 -22.89 5.02 -6.80
CA GLY A 60 -23.33 4.44 -8.06
C GLY A 60 -22.23 4.23 -9.10
N TRP A 61 -20.96 4.46 -8.77
CA TRP A 61 -19.82 4.24 -9.67
C TRP A 61 -19.57 2.74 -9.88
N SER A 62 -19.05 2.40 -11.07
CA SER A 62 -18.47 1.07 -11.28
C SER A 62 -17.06 1.04 -10.69
N PHE A 63 -16.83 0.27 -9.64
CA PHE A 63 -15.51 0.15 -9.01
C PHE A 63 -14.78 -1.12 -9.46
N VAL A 64 -13.50 -1.00 -9.81
CA VAL A 64 -12.63 -2.15 -10.08
C VAL A 64 -11.24 -1.92 -9.48
N TYR A 65 -10.81 -2.88 -8.67
CA TYR A 65 -9.50 -2.94 -8.04
C TYR A 65 -8.58 -3.93 -8.75
N VAL A 66 -7.45 -3.46 -9.28
CA VAL A 66 -6.41 -4.30 -9.89
C VAL A 66 -5.15 -4.17 -9.07
N ASP A 67 -4.77 -5.23 -8.38
CA ASP A 67 -3.47 -5.32 -7.73
C ASP A 67 -2.45 -5.88 -8.72
N PHE A 68 -1.28 -5.26 -8.89
CA PHE A 68 -0.20 -5.70 -9.78
C PHE A 68 0.96 -6.38 -9.04
N PHE A 69 0.81 -6.73 -7.77
CA PHE A 69 1.88 -7.35 -6.99
C PHE A 69 2.49 -8.56 -7.72
N GLY A 70 3.81 -8.50 -7.93
CA GLY A 70 4.61 -9.59 -8.48
C GLY A 70 4.41 -9.88 -9.97
N VAL A 71 3.83 -8.97 -10.76
CA VAL A 71 3.80 -9.11 -12.23
C VAL A 71 5.21 -9.02 -12.80
N LEU A 72 5.53 -9.86 -13.80
CA LEU A 72 6.87 -9.91 -14.42
C LEU A 72 6.83 -9.65 -15.92
N THR A 73 5.66 -9.74 -16.56
CA THR A 73 5.51 -9.62 -18.02
C THR A 73 4.27 -8.80 -18.41
N LEU A 74 4.18 -8.37 -19.67
CA LEU A 74 2.98 -7.73 -20.23
C LEU A 74 1.77 -8.67 -20.22
N ALA A 75 2.00 -9.97 -20.44
CA ALA A 75 0.99 -11.01 -20.28
C ALA A 75 0.42 -11.05 -18.85
N ASP A 76 1.28 -10.97 -17.83
CA ASP A 76 0.84 -10.96 -16.43
C ASP A 76 -0.03 -9.75 -16.12
N ILE A 77 0.39 -8.57 -16.56
CA ILE A 77 -0.38 -7.32 -16.40
C ILE A 77 -1.75 -7.47 -17.05
N SER A 78 -1.80 -7.92 -18.29
CA SER A 78 -3.06 -8.14 -19.03
C SER A 78 -3.96 -9.15 -18.34
N ALA A 79 -3.40 -10.27 -17.90
CA ALA A 79 -4.13 -11.32 -17.19
C ALA A 79 -4.66 -10.83 -15.83
N ARG A 80 -3.90 -9.98 -15.13
CA ARG A 80 -4.27 -9.41 -13.84
C ARG A 80 -5.45 -8.44 -13.97
N ILE A 81 -5.43 -7.58 -14.99
CA ILE A 81 -6.56 -6.71 -15.33
C ILE A 81 -7.80 -7.57 -15.63
N GLU A 82 -7.68 -8.54 -16.55
CA GLU A 82 -8.82 -9.38 -16.94
C GLU A 82 -9.41 -10.15 -15.75
N ARG A 83 -8.57 -10.72 -14.88
CA ARG A 83 -9.00 -11.41 -13.66
C ARG A 83 -9.73 -10.48 -12.69
N ALA A 84 -9.26 -9.25 -12.50
CA ALA A 84 -9.90 -8.28 -11.62
C ALA A 84 -11.34 -7.95 -12.05
N TYR A 85 -11.55 -7.64 -13.34
CA TYR A 85 -12.89 -7.41 -13.89
C TYR A 85 -13.78 -8.65 -13.78
N ALA A 86 -13.25 -9.85 -14.07
CA ALA A 86 -14.01 -11.09 -13.97
C ALA A 86 -14.49 -11.39 -12.53
N ALA A 87 -13.67 -11.05 -11.53
CA ALA A 87 -13.98 -11.30 -10.12
C ALA A 87 -14.95 -10.27 -9.52
N GLN A 88 -14.88 -9.01 -9.97
CA GLN A 88 -15.57 -7.90 -9.31
C GLN A 88 -16.86 -7.47 -9.99
N LEU A 89 -17.00 -7.65 -11.31
CA LEU A 89 -18.27 -7.38 -11.97
C LEU A 89 -19.32 -8.42 -11.56
N GLN A 90 -20.52 -7.97 -11.24
CA GLN A 90 -21.63 -8.82 -10.78
C GLN A 90 -22.83 -8.77 -11.73
N GLY A 91 -23.72 -9.77 -11.63
CA GLY A 91 -25.00 -9.80 -12.33
C GLY A 91 -24.89 -9.65 -13.87
N PRO A 92 -25.69 -8.78 -14.51
CA PRO A 92 -25.66 -8.59 -15.97
C PRO A 92 -24.31 -8.14 -16.53
N LEU A 93 -23.49 -7.45 -15.73
CA LEU A 93 -22.15 -7.01 -16.14
C LEU A 93 -21.16 -8.18 -16.14
N ALA A 94 -21.27 -9.11 -15.21
CA ALA A 94 -20.47 -10.34 -15.20
C ALA A 94 -20.73 -11.18 -16.46
N ALA A 95 -22.00 -11.36 -16.83
CA ALA A 95 -22.40 -12.11 -18.02
C ALA A 95 -21.89 -11.44 -19.32
N TRP A 96 -22.02 -10.12 -19.40
CA TRP A 96 -21.47 -9.34 -20.50
C TRP A 96 -19.95 -9.47 -20.60
N PHE A 97 -19.24 -9.31 -19.48
CA PHE A 97 -17.79 -9.37 -19.44
C PHE A 97 -17.28 -10.76 -19.83
N SER A 98 -17.97 -11.83 -19.41
CA SER A 98 -17.69 -13.19 -19.87
C SER A 98 -17.85 -13.35 -21.39
N GLY A 99 -18.83 -12.67 -22.00
CA GLY A 99 -18.96 -12.58 -23.46
C GLY A 99 -17.82 -11.80 -24.12
N LEU A 100 -17.45 -10.65 -23.56
CA LEU A 100 -16.35 -9.81 -24.03
C LEU A 100 -15.01 -10.57 -23.97
N ARG A 101 -14.74 -11.21 -22.84
CA ARG A 101 -13.54 -12.01 -22.57
C ARG A 101 -13.34 -13.11 -23.61
N ARG A 102 -14.41 -13.78 -24.05
CA ARG A 102 -14.35 -14.80 -25.10
C ARG A 102 -13.94 -14.24 -26.46
N ARG A 103 -14.34 -13.00 -26.79
CA ARG A 103 -13.92 -12.31 -28.03
C ARG A 103 -12.50 -11.79 -27.97
N LEU A 104 -12.05 -11.49 -26.75
CA LEU A 104 -10.73 -10.97 -26.44
C LEU A 104 -9.64 -12.05 -26.34
N ARG A 105 -10.02 -13.34 -26.40
CA ARG A 105 -9.08 -14.45 -26.50
C ARG A 105 -8.79 -14.76 -27.96
N PRO A 106 -7.54 -15.06 -28.34
CA PRO A 106 -7.24 -15.56 -29.67
C PRO A 106 -8.09 -16.80 -29.95
N SER A 107 -8.83 -16.81 -31.07
CA SER A 107 -9.53 -18.02 -31.53
C SER A 107 -8.67 -18.73 -32.56
N PHE A 108 -8.06 -19.85 -32.19
CA PHE A 108 -7.37 -20.72 -33.13
C PHE A 108 -8.41 -21.59 -33.86
N ARG A 109 -8.46 -21.49 -35.18
CA ARG A 109 -9.26 -22.36 -36.06
C ARG A 109 -8.31 -23.12 -36.96
N VAL A 110 -8.42 -24.45 -36.99
CA VAL A 110 -7.70 -25.29 -37.95
C VAL A 110 -8.76 -25.88 -38.88
N GLY A 111 -8.65 -25.62 -40.19
CA GLY A 111 -9.57 -26.18 -41.19
C GLY A 111 -11.03 -25.67 -41.14
N GLY A 112 -11.31 -24.58 -40.40
CA GLY A 112 -12.65 -23.99 -40.31
C GLY A 112 -13.47 -24.46 -39.10
N GLU A 113 -12.99 -25.43 -38.33
CA GLU A 113 -13.65 -25.88 -37.09
C GLU A 113 -13.03 -25.22 -35.85
N PRO A 114 -13.85 -24.81 -34.87
CA PRO A 114 -13.37 -24.31 -33.58
C PRO A 114 -12.76 -25.45 -32.75
N LEU A 115 -11.56 -25.25 -32.21
CA LEU A 115 -10.90 -26.22 -31.33
C LEU A 115 -11.59 -26.28 -29.95
N PRO A 116 -11.74 -27.48 -29.35
CA PRO A 116 -12.19 -27.64 -27.96
C PRO A 116 -11.26 -26.94 -26.97
N ALA A 117 -11.81 -26.30 -25.95
CA ALA A 117 -11.05 -25.54 -24.94
C ALA A 117 -10.15 -26.41 -24.04
N GLU A 118 -10.29 -27.74 -24.09
CA GLU A 118 -9.52 -28.73 -23.32
C GLU A 118 -8.18 -29.13 -23.98
N LEU A 119 -7.95 -28.73 -25.23
CA LEU A 119 -6.62 -28.82 -25.84
C LEU A 119 -5.77 -27.66 -25.30
N GLU A 120 -4.71 -27.98 -24.56
CA GLU A 120 -3.63 -27.04 -24.25
C GLU A 120 -2.96 -26.61 -25.56
N VAL A 121 -3.55 -25.59 -26.20
CA VAL A 121 -2.89 -24.86 -27.27
C VAL A 121 -1.82 -24.04 -26.58
N SER A 122 -0.55 -24.39 -26.81
CA SER A 122 0.58 -23.53 -26.49
C SER A 122 0.37 -22.21 -27.22
N VAL A 123 -0.14 -21.21 -26.51
CA VAL A 123 -0.24 -19.84 -26.98
C VAL A 123 1.20 -19.40 -27.27
N ASP A 124 1.48 -19.03 -28.51
CA ASP A 124 2.77 -18.43 -28.87
C ASP A 124 2.99 -17.21 -27.94
N PRO A 125 4.16 -17.00 -27.34
CA PRO A 125 4.46 -15.76 -26.59
C PRO A 125 4.18 -14.48 -27.38
N GLN A 126 4.00 -14.56 -28.71
CA GLN A 126 3.55 -13.46 -29.58
C GLN A 126 2.02 -13.28 -29.66
N ASP A 127 1.22 -14.26 -29.22
CA ASP A 127 -0.26 -14.26 -29.15
C ASP A 127 -0.78 -13.73 -27.78
N GLU A 128 0.02 -12.91 -27.10
CA GLU A 128 -0.42 -12.15 -25.93
C GLU A 128 -1.70 -11.36 -26.26
N PRO A 129 -2.74 -11.40 -25.41
CA PRO A 129 -3.84 -10.45 -25.59
C PRO A 129 -3.27 -9.03 -25.58
N PRO A 130 -3.58 -8.17 -26.58
CA PRO A 130 -3.02 -6.82 -26.61
C PRO A 130 -3.41 -6.14 -25.31
N LEU A 131 -2.42 -5.75 -24.49
CA LEU A 131 -2.65 -5.04 -23.23
C LEU A 131 -3.63 -3.86 -23.41
N LEU A 132 -3.57 -3.19 -24.56
CA LEU A 132 -4.51 -2.14 -24.98
C LEU A 132 -5.98 -2.57 -24.91
N ASP A 133 -6.33 -3.76 -25.38
CA ASP A 133 -7.71 -4.27 -25.33
C ASP A 133 -8.22 -4.43 -23.90
N ARG A 134 -7.33 -4.74 -22.96
CA ARG A 134 -7.67 -4.89 -21.53
C ARG A 134 -7.77 -3.52 -20.88
N ILE A 135 -6.90 -2.60 -21.26
CA ILE A 135 -6.95 -1.24 -20.74
C ILE A 135 -8.16 -0.49 -21.25
N ALA A 136 -8.67 -0.82 -22.45
CA ALA A 136 -9.89 -0.24 -23.03
C ALA A 136 -11.21 -0.72 -22.37
N ILE A 137 -11.18 -1.70 -21.46
CA ILE A 137 -12.38 -2.23 -20.77
C ILE A 137 -13.22 -1.13 -20.07
N PRO A 138 -12.66 -0.14 -19.33
CA PRO A 138 -13.43 0.93 -18.69
C PRO A 138 -14.31 1.70 -19.67
N ARG A 139 -13.83 2.00 -20.89
CA ARG A 139 -14.65 2.64 -21.92
C ARG A 139 -15.82 1.78 -22.34
N ARG A 140 -15.58 0.49 -22.60
CA ARG A 140 -16.63 -0.46 -22.97
C ARG A 140 -17.64 -0.66 -21.83
N LEU A 141 -17.19 -0.54 -20.57
CA LEU A 141 -18.04 -0.57 -19.41
C LEU A 141 -18.94 0.67 -19.36
N PHE A 142 -18.35 1.86 -19.52
CA PHE A 142 -19.08 3.14 -19.58
C PHE A 142 -20.11 3.16 -20.72
N GLU A 143 -19.75 2.72 -21.93
CA GLU A 143 -20.67 2.61 -23.08
C GLU A 143 -21.88 1.73 -22.77
N ARG A 144 -21.74 0.76 -21.86
CA ARG A 144 -22.80 -0.17 -21.47
C ARG A 144 -23.63 0.29 -20.28
N THR A 145 -23.01 0.93 -19.29
CA THR A 145 -23.66 1.33 -18.04
C THR A 145 -24.14 2.77 -18.05
N GLY A 146 -23.53 3.64 -18.86
CA GLY A 146 -23.66 5.09 -18.75
C GLY A 146 -23.01 5.66 -17.49
N THR A 147 -22.33 4.82 -16.69
CA THR A 147 -21.77 5.17 -15.39
C THR A 147 -20.26 5.17 -15.46
N ARG A 148 -19.66 6.27 -15.00
CA ARG A 148 -18.20 6.39 -14.89
C ARG A 148 -17.62 5.34 -13.96
N ALA A 149 -16.47 4.78 -14.34
CA ALA A 149 -15.78 3.78 -13.55
C ALA A 149 -14.68 4.41 -12.68
N LEU A 150 -14.51 3.93 -11.44
CA LEU A 150 -13.35 4.20 -10.61
C LEU A 150 -12.42 2.98 -10.64
N ILE A 151 -11.26 3.14 -11.26
CA ILE A 151 -10.29 2.06 -11.44
C ILE A 151 -9.10 2.28 -10.51
N VAL A 152 -8.84 1.33 -9.64
CA VAL A 152 -7.67 1.32 -8.76
C VAL A 152 -6.62 0.40 -9.36
N PHE A 153 -5.41 0.91 -9.55
CA PHE A 153 -4.22 0.14 -9.91
C PHE A 153 -3.26 0.15 -8.73
N ASP A 154 -3.26 -0.91 -7.92
CA ASP A 154 -2.38 -1.07 -6.77
C ASP A 154 -1.07 -1.79 -7.13
N GLU A 155 -0.04 -1.53 -6.34
CA GLU A 155 1.36 -1.88 -6.60
C GLU A 155 1.80 -1.52 -8.03
N PHE A 156 1.36 -0.35 -8.52
CA PHE A 156 1.60 0.09 -9.90
C PHE A 156 3.09 0.21 -10.26
N GLN A 157 3.96 0.30 -9.27
CA GLN A 157 5.40 0.27 -9.50
C GLN A 157 5.89 -1.07 -10.08
N ASP A 158 5.21 -2.19 -9.80
CA ASP A 158 5.61 -3.52 -10.31
C ASP A 158 5.36 -3.63 -11.82
N VAL A 159 4.42 -2.84 -12.37
CA VAL A 159 4.18 -2.72 -13.81
C VAL A 159 5.43 -2.19 -14.54
N LEU A 160 6.17 -1.27 -13.91
CA LEU A 160 7.41 -0.71 -14.47
C LEU A 160 8.58 -1.70 -14.40
N GLU A 161 8.60 -2.53 -13.35
CA GLU A 161 9.64 -3.55 -13.16
C GLU A 161 9.46 -4.71 -14.15
N ALA A 162 8.21 -5.03 -14.52
CA ALA A 162 7.88 -6.07 -15.47
C ALA A 162 8.34 -5.78 -16.90
N GLN A 163 8.12 -4.55 -17.41
CA GLN A 163 8.51 -4.18 -18.77
C GLN A 163 8.78 -2.69 -18.90
N ASP A 164 9.93 -2.35 -19.48
CA ASP A 164 10.27 -0.96 -19.75
C ASP A 164 9.26 -0.37 -20.77
N ARG A 165 8.67 0.79 -20.43
CA ARG A 165 7.60 1.48 -21.17
C ARG A 165 6.18 0.91 -21.08
N ALA A 166 5.90 -0.07 -20.24
CA ALA A 166 4.51 -0.50 -19.99
C ALA A 166 3.61 0.67 -19.55
N ASP A 167 4.16 1.62 -18.78
CA ASP A 167 3.52 2.86 -18.38
C ASP A 167 3.12 3.76 -19.57
N ALA A 168 3.95 3.83 -20.61
CA ALA A 168 3.65 4.60 -21.80
C ALA A 168 2.45 4.02 -22.58
N VAL A 169 2.41 2.70 -22.73
CA VAL A 169 1.28 1.98 -23.37
C VAL A 169 -0.01 2.18 -22.56
N ILE A 170 0.08 2.06 -21.23
CA ILE A 170 -1.06 2.25 -20.35
C ILE A 170 -1.58 3.68 -20.44
N ARG A 171 -0.69 4.67 -20.41
CA ARG A 171 -1.08 6.07 -20.54
C ARG A 171 -1.71 6.38 -21.88
N SER A 172 -1.17 5.86 -22.99
CA SER A 172 -1.67 6.19 -24.32
C SER A 172 -3.14 5.79 -24.52
N GLU A 173 -3.60 4.77 -23.79
CA GLU A 173 -5.01 4.39 -23.78
C GLU A 173 -5.81 5.21 -22.75
N ILE A 174 -5.34 5.28 -21.50
CA ILE A 174 -6.07 5.91 -20.39
C ILE A 174 -6.34 7.41 -20.60
N GLN A 175 -5.46 8.14 -21.31
CA GLN A 175 -5.68 9.56 -21.59
C GLN A 175 -6.98 9.85 -22.36
N HIS A 176 -7.56 8.85 -23.03
CA HIS A 176 -8.82 8.96 -23.77
C HIS A 176 -10.05 8.56 -22.94
N HIS A 177 -9.89 8.32 -21.63
CA HIS A 177 -10.94 7.80 -20.76
C HIS A 177 -11.62 8.85 -19.87
N GLY A 178 -11.35 10.14 -20.06
CA GLY A 178 -11.82 11.20 -19.15
C GLY A 178 -13.30 11.09 -18.74
N ASP A 179 -14.19 10.86 -19.70
CA ASP A 179 -15.63 10.72 -19.41
C ASP A 179 -16.02 9.33 -18.90
N ALA A 180 -15.22 8.31 -19.22
CA ALA A 180 -15.53 6.91 -18.95
C ALA A 180 -14.97 6.39 -17.62
N ALA A 181 -13.82 6.90 -17.17
CA ALA A 181 -13.15 6.40 -15.98
C ALA A 181 -12.28 7.46 -15.26
N SER A 182 -12.12 7.26 -13.95
CA SER A 182 -11.12 7.88 -13.09
C SER A 182 -10.16 6.82 -12.58
N TYR A 183 -8.93 7.23 -12.28
CA TYR A 183 -7.86 6.31 -11.88
C TYR A 183 -7.27 6.65 -10.54
N VAL A 184 -6.99 5.64 -9.73
CA VAL A 184 -6.13 5.76 -8.55
C VAL A 184 -4.93 4.84 -8.74
N PHE A 185 -3.75 5.43 -8.89
CA PHE A 185 -2.49 4.70 -8.97
C PHE A 185 -1.88 4.62 -7.57
N ALA A 186 -1.82 3.41 -7.02
CA ALA A 186 -1.38 3.16 -5.66
C ALA A 186 -0.09 2.33 -5.65
N GLY A 187 0.78 2.58 -4.66
CA GLY A 187 2.07 1.88 -4.60
C GLY A 187 2.81 2.08 -3.28
N SER A 188 3.55 1.05 -2.88
CA SER A 188 4.31 1.05 -1.61
C SER A 188 5.76 1.54 -1.75
N LYS A 189 6.35 1.47 -2.95
CA LYS A 189 7.70 2.01 -3.23
C LYS A 189 7.61 3.52 -3.50
N VAL A 190 7.66 4.30 -2.43
CA VAL A 190 7.45 5.76 -2.41
C VAL A 190 8.30 6.48 -3.47
N GLY A 191 9.58 6.14 -3.55
CA GLY A 191 10.52 6.71 -4.52
C GLY A 191 10.19 6.40 -5.96
N MET A 192 9.87 5.13 -6.25
CA MET A 192 9.50 4.72 -7.61
C MET A 192 8.22 5.41 -8.06
N MET A 193 7.21 5.46 -7.19
CA MET A 193 5.97 6.19 -7.44
C MET A 193 6.21 7.70 -7.60
N ARG A 194 7.13 8.31 -6.84
CA ARG A 194 7.53 9.72 -7.03
C ARG A 194 8.20 9.93 -8.39
N ARG A 195 9.15 9.08 -8.78
CA ARG A 195 9.83 9.17 -10.09
C ARG A 195 8.86 9.05 -11.25
N LEU A 196 7.90 8.14 -11.17
CA LEU A 196 6.93 7.89 -12.24
C LEU A 196 6.07 9.13 -12.57
N PHE A 197 5.70 9.92 -11.58
CA PHE A 197 4.78 11.05 -11.75
C PHE A 197 5.45 12.43 -11.67
N ALA A 198 6.69 12.51 -11.18
CA ALA A 198 7.45 13.76 -11.07
C ALA A 198 8.57 13.93 -12.11
N ASP A 199 8.97 12.88 -12.84
CA ASP A 199 9.96 13.00 -13.92
C ASP A 199 9.28 13.37 -15.24
N ARG A 200 9.67 14.51 -15.83
CA ARG A 200 9.16 15.01 -17.13
C ARG A 200 9.32 14.03 -18.29
N ARG A 201 10.23 13.06 -18.18
CA ARG A 201 10.47 12.02 -19.20
C ARG A 201 9.51 10.85 -19.09
N ARG A 202 8.79 10.72 -17.96
CA ARG A 202 7.84 9.61 -17.74
C ARG A 202 6.49 9.96 -18.31
N ALA A 203 5.77 8.91 -18.74
CA ALA A 203 4.46 9.05 -19.33
C ALA A 203 3.51 9.80 -18.39
N PHE A 204 3.47 9.41 -17.12
CA PHE A 204 2.51 9.95 -16.13
C PHE A 204 2.89 11.30 -15.50
N TYR A 205 3.85 12.04 -16.06
CA TYR A 205 4.27 13.34 -15.50
C TYR A 205 3.11 14.33 -15.33
N GLY A 206 2.87 14.78 -14.09
CA GLY A 206 1.84 15.77 -13.76
C GLY A 206 0.40 15.30 -14.01
N GLN A 207 0.17 14.00 -14.22
CA GLN A 207 -1.13 13.46 -14.62
C GLN A 207 -2.01 13.00 -13.44
N ALA A 208 -1.53 13.09 -12.20
CA ALA A 208 -2.28 12.61 -11.04
C ALA A 208 -2.07 13.50 -9.80
N ALA A 209 -3.16 13.80 -9.10
CA ALA A 209 -3.14 14.51 -7.84
C ALA A 209 -2.46 13.64 -6.77
N PRO A 210 -1.42 14.14 -6.08
CA PRO A 210 -0.75 13.36 -5.05
C PRO A 210 -1.60 13.27 -3.79
N LEU A 211 -1.70 12.06 -3.23
CA LEU A 211 -2.20 11.82 -1.88
C LEU A 211 -1.20 10.93 -1.15
N GLU A 212 -0.46 11.53 -0.22
CA GLU A 212 0.44 10.79 0.67
C GLU A 212 -0.33 10.40 1.92
N LEU A 213 -0.41 9.11 2.22
CA LEU A 213 -1.18 8.62 3.36
C LEU A 213 -0.39 8.89 4.66
N PRO A 214 -0.87 9.79 5.55
CA PRO A 214 -0.15 10.10 6.77
C PRO A 214 -0.23 8.94 7.77
N PRO A 215 0.62 8.93 8.82
CA PRO A 215 0.33 8.16 10.03
C PRO A 215 -1.09 8.45 10.54
N LEU A 216 -1.66 7.52 11.30
CA LEU A 216 -2.96 7.74 11.94
C LEU A 216 -2.84 8.90 12.95
N ASP A 217 -3.91 9.69 13.04
CA ASP A 217 -3.98 10.73 14.05
C ASP A 217 -3.99 10.10 15.45
N PRO A 218 -3.18 10.60 16.41
CA PRO A 218 -3.15 10.04 17.76
C PRO A 218 -4.50 10.08 18.48
N VAL A 219 -5.34 11.08 18.21
CA VAL A 219 -6.68 11.22 18.82
C VAL A 219 -7.58 10.12 18.28
N ASP A 220 -7.63 9.94 16.95
CA ASP A 220 -8.44 8.88 16.32
C ASP A 220 -8.01 7.48 16.78
N VAL A 221 -6.70 7.27 16.95
CA VAL A 221 -6.18 6.01 17.50
C VAL A 221 -6.62 5.83 18.96
N ALA A 222 -6.52 6.86 19.78
CA ALA A 222 -6.92 6.81 21.19
C ALA A 222 -8.39 6.43 21.33
N GLU A 223 -9.27 7.13 20.61
CA GLU A 223 -10.71 6.88 20.61
C GLU A 223 -11.03 5.46 20.13
N TYR A 224 -10.41 5.02 19.04
CA TYR A 224 -10.63 3.68 18.50
C TYR A 224 -10.19 2.57 19.46
N VAL A 225 -9.00 2.71 20.07
CA VAL A 225 -8.47 1.72 21.01
C VAL A 225 -9.35 1.68 22.26
N ASP A 226 -9.65 2.83 22.85
CA ASP A 226 -10.47 2.91 24.07
C ASP A 226 -11.87 2.30 23.86
N ALA A 227 -12.55 2.67 22.76
CA ALA A 227 -13.87 2.13 22.43
C ALA A 227 -13.88 0.59 22.32
N ARG A 228 -12.85 0.00 21.70
CA ARG A 228 -12.75 -1.47 21.55
C ARG A 228 -12.36 -2.19 22.84
N PHE A 229 -11.57 -1.58 23.71
CA PHE A 229 -11.36 -2.10 25.07
C PHE A 229 -12.69 -2.10 25.83
N ALA A 230 -13.40 -0.97 25.85
CA ALA A 230 -14.66 -0.79 26.55
C ALA A 230 -15.75 -1.78 26.07
N ALA A 231 -15.85 -2.01 24.76
CA ALA A 231 -16.78 -2.97 24.17
C ALA A 231 -16.59 -4.41 24.65
N THR A 232 -15.43 -4.74 25.22
CA THR A 232 -15.12 -6.06 25.79
C THR A 232 -15.14 -6.09 27.32
N GLY A 233 -15.52 -4.98 27.96
CA GLY A 233 -15.47 -4.83 29.41
C GLY A 233 -14.05 -4.71 29.96
N LYS A 234 -13.08 -4.24 29.16
CA LYS A 234 -11.72 -3.93 29.60
C LYS A 234 -11.47 -2.42 29.45
N ALA A 235 -10.42 -1.90 30.07
CA ALA A 235 -9.97 -0.52 29.87
C ALA A 235 -8.50 -0.49 29.43
N VAL A 236 -8.16 0.39 28.48
CA VAL A 236 -6.76 0.62 28.10
C VAL A 236 -6.01 1.43 29.17
N GLY A 237 -6.72 2.27 29.93
CA GLY A 237 -6.16 2.97 31.10
C GLY A 237 -4.97 3.87 30.74
N GLU A 238 -3.99 3.92 31.64
CA GLU A 238 -2.76 4.73 31.48
C GLU A 238 -1.88 4.29 30.31
N VAL A 239 -2.15 3.13 29.72
CA VAL A 239 -1.32 2.54 28.65
C VAL A 239 -1.55 3.20 27.30
N ILE A 240 -2.61 4.01 27.13
CA ILE A 240 -2.91 4.63 25.85
C ILE A 240 -1.78 5.57 25.38
N ASP A 241 -1.29 6.45 26.25
CA ASP A 241 -0.23 7.41 25.91
C ASP A 241 1.08 6.72 25.50
N PRO A 242 1.66 5.78 26.28
CA PRO A 242 2.89 5.11 25.87
C PRO A 242 2.69 4.23 24.62
N LEU A 243 1.49 3.72 24.36
CA LEU A 243 1.15 3.02 23.11
C LEU A 243 1.21 3.99 21.91
N LEU A 244 0.60 5.17 22.02
CA LEU A 244 0.64 6.21 20.99
C LEU A 244 2.06 6.70 20.73
N ASP A 245 2.84 6.94 21.80
CA ASP A 245 4.22 7.39 21.73
C ASP A 245 5.14 6.38 21.05
N LEU A 246 4.98 5.09 21.37
CA LEU A 246 5.77 4.04 20.76
C LEU A 246 5.38 3.84 19.30
N THR A 247 4.08 3.75 18.99
CA THR A 247 3.59 3.34 17.67
C THR A 247 3.53 4.50 16.67
N ARG A 248 3.44 5.74 17.16
CA ARG A 248 3.47 6.99 16.38
C ARG A 248 2.50 6.97 15.19
N GLY A 249 1.31 6.44 15.41
CA GLY A 249 0.27 6.33 14.39
C GLY A 249 0.55 5.32 13.28
N HIS A 250 1.60 4.48 13.38
CA HIS A 250 1.83 3.43 12.40
C HIS A 250 0.72 2.38 12.52
N PRO A 251 -0.15 2.17 11.51
CA PRO A 251 -1.39 1.39 11.66
C PRO A 251 -1.16 -0.04 12.15
N GLN A 252 -0.32 -0.81 11.47
CA GLN A 252 -0.11 -2.21 11.83
C GLN A 252 0.58 -2.39 13.19
N ARG A 253 1.55 -1.53 13.53
CA ARG A 253 2.23 -1.55 14.84
C ARG A 253 1.28 -1.16 15.97
N THR A 254 0.40 -0.18 15.72
CA THR A 254 -0.68 0.21 16.62
C THR A 254 -1.62 -0.96 16.90
N MET A 255 -2.11 -1.63 15.85
CA MET A 255 -3.02 -2.78 16.00
C MET A 255 -2.35 -3.97 16.68
N LEU A 256 -1.08 -4.27 16.36
CA LEU A 256 -0.33 -5.34 17.01
C LEU A 256 -0.16 -5.06 18.51
N LEU A 257 0.23 -3.84 18.88
CA LEU A 257 0.47 -3.51 20.27
C LEU A 257 -0.85 -3.46 21.06
N ALA A 258 -1.90 -2.84 20.51
CA ALA A 258 -3.23 -2.85 21.11
C ALA A 258 -3.77 -4.28 21.31
N ASN A 259 -3.58 -5.15 20.32
CA ASN A 259 -3.92 -6.57 20.41
C ASN A 259 -3.22 -7.25 21.60
N LEU A 260 -1.89 -7.10 21.71
CA LEU A 260 -1.09 -7.76 22.73
C LEU A 260 -1.33 -7.20 24.14
N VAL A 261 -1.58 -5.89 24.26
CA VAL A 261 -2.00 -5.25 25.52
C VAL A 261 -3.37 -5.79 25.93
N TRP A 262 -4.33 -5.87 24.99
CA TRP A 262 -5.66 -6.37 25.27
C TRP A 262 -5.66 -7.82 25.74
N GLU A 263 -4.83 -8.70 25.15
CA GLU A 263 -4.71 -10.10 25.54
C GLU A 263 -4.22 -10.28 26.97
N ARG A 264 -3.33 -9.38 27.42
CA ARG A 264 -2.72 -9.40 28.74
C ARG A 264 -3.51 -8.62 29.78
N THR A 265 -4.56 -7.91 29.36
CA THR A 265 -5.45 -7.20 30.29
C THR A 265 -6.50 -8.17 30.79
N GLU A 266 -6.64 -8.30 32.11
CA GLU A 266 -7.65 -9.19 32.71
C GLU A 266 -9.09 -8.75 32.35
N PRO A 267 -10.04 -9.69 32.22
CA PRO A 267 -11.45 -9.36 32.05
C PRO A 267 -11.97 -8.44 33.18
N GLY A 268 -12.63 -7.34 32.85
CA GLY A 268 -13.08 -6.34 33.83
C GLY A 268 -11.98 -5.42 34.36
N GLY A 269 -10.72 -5.62 33.95
CA GLY A 269 -9.57 -4.87 34.41
C GLY A 269 -9.14 -3.73 33.48
N ALA A 270 -8.17 -2.96 33.95
CA ALA A 270 -7.47 -1.94 33.19
C ALA A 270 -6.04 -2.39 32.89
N ALA A 271 -5.51 -2.07 31.71
CA ALA A 271 -4.12 -2.32 31.37
C ALA A 271 -3.21 -1.44 32.26
N THR A 272 -2.08 -2.01 32.69
CA THR A 272 -1.10 -1.32 33.54
C THR A 272 0.23 -1.14 32.81
N THR A 273 1.13 -0.35 33.41
CA THR A 273 2.53 -0.26 32.96
C THR A 273 3.21 -1.63 32.81
N GLU A 274 2.90 -2.61 33.66
CA GLU A 274 3.42 -3.99 33.55
C GLU A 274 2.83 -4.69 32.30
N THR A 275 1.51 -4.60 32.09
CA THR A 275 0.83 -5.11 30.89
C THR A 275 1.48 -4.56 29.62
N PHE A 276 1.78 -3.26 29.59
CA PHE A 276 2.39 -2.60 28.45
C PHE A 276 3.83 -3.06 28.20
N THR A 277 4.62 -3.24 29.26
CA THR A 277 6.00 -3.71 29.19
C THR A 277 6.06 -5.11 28.59
N ASP A 278 5.23 -6.02 29.10
CA ASP A 278 5.13 -7.39 28.60
C ASP A 278 4.60 -7.46 27.17
N ALA A 279 3.59 -6.65 26.85
CA ALA A 279 3.05 -6.55 25.48
C ALA A 279 4.10 -6.02 24.50
N THR A 280 4.92 -5.04 24.91
CA THR A 280 6.01 -4.50 24.09
C THR A 280 7.09 -5.54 23.84
N ALA A 281 7.51 -6.28 24.87
CA ALA A 281 8.47 -7.37 24.72
C ALA A 281 7.94 -8.49 23.80
N ALA A 282 6.65 -8.82 23.93
CA ALA A 282 5.98 -9.76 23.03
C ALA A 282 5.93 -9.24 21.59
N ALA A 283 5.55 -7.98 21.37
CA ALA A 283 5.49 -7.37 20.05
C ALA A 283 6.87 -7.41 19.36
N MET A 284 7.93 -7.04 20.08
CA MET A 284 9.31 -7.10 19.60
C MET A 284 9.76 -8.52 19.26
N THR A 285 9.23 -9.53 19.96
CA THR A 285 9.46 -10.95 19.65
C THR A 285 8.71 -11.36 18.40
N THR A 286 7.42 -10.99 18.28
CA THR A 286 6.58 -11.29 17.11
C THR A 286 7.15 -10.74 15.82
N VAL A 287 7.68 -9.51 15.82
CA VAL A 287 8.21 -8.88 14.60
C VAL A 287 9.70 -9.15 14.37
N ARG A 288 10.37 -9.88 15.26
CA ARG A 288 11.84 -9.98 15.29
C ARG A 288 12.45 -10.42 13.96
N ASP A 289 11.89 -11.46 13.35
CA ASP A 289 12.42 -12.02 12.11
C ASP A 289 12.20 -11.08 10.92
N GLU A 290 11.09 -10.35 10.92
CA GLU A 290 10.83 -9.30 9.95
C GLU A 290 11.83 -8.15 10.07
N LEU A 291 12.06 -7.64 11.30
CA LEU A 291 13.03 -6.57 11.54
C LEU A 291 14.45 -7.00 11.11
N ARG A 292 14.81 -8.26 11.38
CA ARG A 292 16.07 -8.86 10.93
C ARG A 292 16.15 -8.97 9.42
N ALA A 293 15.06 -9.37 8.74
CA ALA A 293 15.02 -9.46 7.29
C ALA A 293 15.23 -8.10 6.63
N VAL A 294 14.54 -7.05 7.11
CA VAL A 294 14.75 -5.67 6.67
C VAL A 294 16.21 -5.27 6.88
N TRP A 295 16.72 -5.41 8.10
CA TRP A 295 18.11 -5.06 8.43
C TRP A 295 19.14 -5.77 7.56
N ASN A 296 18.96 -7.08 7.35
CA ASN A 296 19.87 -7.90 6.56
C ASN A 296 19.82 -7.56 5.06
N GLY A 297 18.69 -7.10 4.55
CA GLY A 297 18.54 -6.60 3.18
C GLY A 297 19.27 -5.28 2.92
N LEU A 298 19.52 -4.47 3.95
CA LEU A 298 20.22 -3.20 3.83
C LEU A 298 21.73 -3.38 3.62
N SER A 299 22.32 -2.57 2.75
CA SER A 299 23.76 -2.38 2.63
C SER A 299 24.38 -1.77 3.89
N GLY A 300 25.69 -1.90 4.07
CA GLY A 300 26.39 -1.30 5.21
C GLY A 300 26.22 0.23 5.30
N GLY A 301 26.11 0.94 4.17
CA GLY A 301 25.83 2.38 4.14
C GLY A 301 24.44 2.72 4.67
N GLN A 302 23.42 2.00 4.18
CA GLN A 302 22.03 2.17 4.61
C GLN A 302 21.86 1.84 6.10
N ARG A 303 22.45 0.74 6.58
CA ARG A 303 22.43 0.37 8.01
C ARG A 303 22.97 1.48 8.91
N ARG A 304 24.08 2.13 8.54
CA ARG A 304 24.66 3.25 9.30
C ARG A 304 23.74 4.47 9.33
N VAL A 305 23.11 4.80 8.20
CA VAL A 305 22.13 5.89 8.14
C VAL A 305 20.91 5.56 8.99
N LEU A 306 20.38 4.34 8.90
CA LEU A 306 19.23 3.90 9.70
C LEU A 306 19.54 3.98 11.20
N THR A 307 20.73 3.55 11.63
CA THR A 307 21.18 3.70 13.03
C THR A 307 21.25 5.17 13.44
N ALA A 308 21.84 6.04 12.62
CA ALA A 308 21.90 7.47 12.90
C ALA A 308 20.50 8.09 13.07
N VAL A 309 19.54 7.72 12.20
CA VAL A 309 18.16 8.23 12.26
C VAL A 309 17.41 7.67 13.48
N ALA A 310 17.65 6.41 13.86
CA ALA A 310 17.02 5.79 15.02
C ALA A 310 17.50 6.38 16.36
N GLU A 311 18.79 6.67 16.47
CA GLU A 311 19.42 7.30 17.65
C GLU A 311 19.11 8.79 17.73
N ASN A 312 19.07 9.48 16.58
CA ASN A 312 18.71 10.89 16.44
C ASN A 312 19.46 11.85 17.40
N THR A 313 20.75 11.60 17.62
CA THR A 313 21.59 12.38 18.55
C THR A 313 22.18 13.62 17.91
N ASP A 314 22.66 13.49 16.67
CA ASP A 314 23.36 14.53 15.90
C ASP A 314 22.77 14.70 14.49
N GLY A 315 23.28 15.68 13.75
CA GLY A 315 22.99 15.83 12.32
C GLY A 315 23.34 14.57 11.53
N ILE A 316 22.50 14.21 10.54
CA ILE A 316 22.55 12.90 9.86
C ILE A 316 23.95 12.53 9.31
N TYR A 317 24.66 13.49 8.73
CA TYR A 317 26.00 13.26 8.19
C TYR A 317 27.07 13.08 9.28
N ALA A 318 26.91 13.73 10.44
CA ALA A 318 27.83 13.58 11.57
C ALA A 318 27.60 12.22 12.26
N ALA A 319 26.35 11.90 12.57
CA ALA A 319 25.96 10.62 13.16
C ALA A 319 26.34 9.44 12.25
N SER A 320 26.09 9.53 10.94
CA SER A 320 26.48 8.47 10.00
C SER A 320 27.99 8.22 9.96
N ARG A 321 28.83 9.27 10.11
CA ARG A 321 30.29 9.14 10.21
C ARG A 321 30.73 8.46 11.51
N ALA A 322 30.08 8.76 12.63
CA ALA A 322 30.36 8.11 13.92
C ALA A 322 30.19 6.58 13.84
N HIS A 323 29.27 6.12 12.98
CA HIS A 323 29.05 4.70 12.71
C HIS A 323 29.96 4.10 11.62
N GLY A 324 31.01 4.81 11.18
CA GLY A 324 31.95 4.33 10.15
C GLY A 324 31.54 4.65 8.71
N GLY A 325 30.69 5.66 8.49
CA GLY A 325 30.32 6.15 7.16
C GLY A 325 31.45 6.90 6.44
N SER A 326 31.51 6.79 5.11
CA SER A 326 32.48 7.51 4.28
C SER A 326 32.01 8.95 3.94
N ARG A 327 32.78 9.69 3.13
CA ARG A 327 32.49 11.10 2.73
C ARG A 327 31.03 11.28 2.25
N GLY A 328 30.48 12.48 2.45
CA GLY A 328 29.04 12.79 2.38
C GLY A 328 28.24 12.28 1.17
N GLY A 329 28.87 12.06 0.01
CA GLY A 329 28.20 11.51 -1.18
C GLY A 329 27.63 10.09 -0.99
N ALA A 330 28.33 9.21 -0.27
CA ALA A 330 27.85 7.84 -0.01
C ALA A 330 26.68 7.83 0.99
N ALA A 331 26.74 8.70 2.00
CA ALA A 331 25.65 8.88 2.96
C ALA A 331 24.39 9.44 2.27
N LYS A 332 24.55 10.41 1.37
CA LYS A 332 23.44 10.95 0.56
C LYS A 332 22.76 9.85 -0.26
N ASN A 333 23.53 9.05 -1.01
CA ASN A 333 22.95 7.95 -1.78
C ASN A 333 22.20 6.94 -0.89
N ALA A 334 22.74 6.62 0.30
CA ALA A 334 22.04 5.75 1.25
C ALA A 334 20.73 6.37 1.76
N ILE A 335 20.70 7.68 2.02
CA ILE A 335 19.47 8.41 2.39
C ILE A 335 18.44 8.35 1.26
N ASP A 336 18.86 8.65 0.03
CA ASP A 336 17.99 8.66 -1.15
C ASP A 336 17.35 7.28 -1.37
N VAL A 337 18.12 6.19 -1.25
CA VAL A 337 17.58 4.83 -1.36
C VAL A 337 16.62 4.49 -0.21
N LEU A 338 16.93 4.86 1.03
CA LEU A 338 16.03 4.60 2.17
C LEU A 338 14.71 5.39 2.09
N LEU A 339 14.75 6.61 1.56
CA LEU A 339 13.54 7.37 1.23
C LEU A 339 12.75 6.71 0.10
N ASP A 340 13.45 6.22 -0.92
CA ASP A 340 12.84 5.58 -2.07
C ASP A 340 12.12 4.27 -1.70
N ASP A 341 12.74 3.48 -0.83
CA ASP A 341 12.21 2.21 -0.33
C ASP A 341 11.13 2.41 0.76
N GLY A 342 10.97 3.63 1.26
CA GLY A 342 9.98 3.95 2.30
C GLY A 342 10.38 3.46 3.70
N GLU A 343 11.68 3.37 3.98
CA GLU A 343 12.21 2.98 5.30
C GLU A 343 12.33 4.19 6.24
N ILE A 344 12.54 5.38 5.68
CA ILE A 344 12.57 6.65 6.41
C ILE A 344 11.70 7.70 5.70
N TYR A 345 11.30 8.73 6.44
CA TYR A 345 10.62 9.92 5.89
C TYR A 345 11.21 11.21 6.44
N PRO A 346 11.10 12.35 5.72
CA PRO A 346 11.57 13.63 6.21
C PRO A 346 10.75 14.12 7.41
N GLU A 347 11.45 14.56 8.45
CA GLU A 347 10.85 15.20 9.62
C GLU A 347 11.81 16.29 10.12
N PRO A 348 11.67 17.53 9.63
CA PRO A 348 12.62 18.61 9.90
C PRO A 348 12.82 18.95 11.39
N GLY A 349 11.89 18.55 12.26
CA GLY A 349 11.98 18.75 13.71
C GLY A 349 13.01 17.84 14.41
N THR A 350 13.52 16.79 13.76
CA THR A 350 14.52 15.90 14.36
C THR A 350 15.94 16.38 14.11
N LYS A 351 16.91 15.91 14.91
CA LYS A 351 18.33 16.24 14.75
C LYS A 351 18.86 15.80 13.38
N THR A 352 18.41 14.63 12.93
CA THR A 352 18.80 14.09 11.62
C THR A 352 18.01 14.69 10.46
N GLY A 353 16.85 15.29 10.73
CA GLY A 353 15.88 15.75 9.72
C GLY A 353 15.02 14.62 9.15
N TYR A 354 15.12 13.41 9.70
CA TYR A 354 14.41 12.22 9.25
C TYR A 354 13.90 11.39 10.43
N ARG A 355 13.02 10.45 10.13
CA ARG A 355 12.50 9.44 11.07
C ARG A 355 12.29 8.11 10.35
N LEU A 356 12.49 6.99 11.05
CA LEU A 356 12.13 5.68 10.52
C LEU A 356 10.61 5.55 10.45
N VAL A 357 10.14 4.98 9.34
CA VAL A 357 8.73 4.64 9.12
C VAL A 357 8.26 3.65 10.18
N ASP A 358 8.98 2.53 10.34
CA ASP A 358 8.63 1.52 11.35
C ASP A 358 9.17 1.90 12.75
N PRO A 359 8.29 2.22 13.72
CA PRO A 359 8.71 2.54 15.09
C PRO A 359 9.38 1.39 15.83
N LEU A 360 8.96 0.14 15.59
CA LEU A 360 9.56 -1.01 16.28
C LEU A 360 10.94 -1.33 15.72
N LEU A 361 11.17 -1.09 14.42
CA LEU A 361 12.53 -1.12 13.85
C LEU A 361 13.43 -0.07 14.51
N SER A 362 12.90 1.15 14.72
CA SER A 362 13.64 2.21 15.42
C SER A 362 13.98 1.82 16.85
N ALA A 363 13.02 1.27 17.60
CA ALA A 363 13.25 0.79 18.97
C ALA A 363 14.29 -0.33 19.01
N TRP A 364 14.16 -1.33 18.14
CA TRP A 364 15.07 -2.48 18.04
C TRP A 364 16.52 -2.08 17.74
N ILE A 365 16.70 -1.07 16.89
CA ILE A 365 18.04 -0.56 16.59
C ILE A 365 18.65 0.14 17.80
N ARG A 366 17.87 0.96 18.52
CA ARG A 366 18.32 1.65 19.74
C ARG A 366 18.71 0.69 20.85
N THR A 367 18.08 -0.48 20.96
CA THR A 367 18.44 -1.51 21.96
C THR A 367 19.63 -2.37 21.53
N GLY A 368 20.41 -1.94 20.53
CA GLY A 368 21.61 -2.64 20.08
C GLY A 368 21.31 -3.85 19.20
N ARG A 369 20.10 -3.96 18.65
CA ARG A 369 19.64 -5.08 17.79
C ARG A 369 19.58 -6.43 18.52
N GLY A 370 19.79 -6.43 19.83
CA GLY A 370 19.41 -7.50 20.72
C GLY A 370 17.95 -7.34 21.12
N ALA A 371 17.23 -8.45 21.23
CA ALA A 371 16.23 -8.52 22.28
C ALA A 371 17.04 -8.54 23.58
N GLN A 372 16.88 -7.54 24.46
CA GLN A 372 17.30 -7.80 25.83
C GLN A 372 16.41 -8.95 26.37
N PRO A 373 17.00 -9.93 27.06
CA PRO A 373 16.23 -10.87 27.86
C PRO A 373 15.50 -10.16 29.00
#